data_AF-A7TCI5-F1
#
_entry.id   AF-A7TCI5-F1
#
_cell.length_a   1.000
_cell.length_b   1.000
_cell.length_c   1.000
_cell.angle_alpha   90.00
_cell.angle_beta   90.00
_cell.angle_gamma   90.00
#
_symmetry.space_group_name_H-M   'P 1'
#
loop_
_entity.id
_entity.type
_entity.pdbx_description
1 polymer ?
#
loop_
_entity_poly.entity_id
_entity_poly.type
_entity_poly.pdbx_seq_one_letter_code
_entity_poly.pdbx_strand_id
1 'polypeptide(L)'
;LPSSMPDSQGKVRPFLPSSMPDSQGKVRPYLPSSMPDSQGKVRPYLPSSMPDCQGKVRPYLPSSMPDSQGKVRPFLPSSMPDSQCKVRPYLPSSMPESQGKVRPYLPSSMPESQGKVRPYLPSSMPDSQGKVRPYLP
;
A
#
# COMPACT_ATOMS: atom_id res chain seq x y z
N LEU A 1 -18.28 -6.06 -21.50
CA LEU A 1 -17.59 -5.07 -20.65
C LEU A 1 -16.50 -4.43 -21.50
N PRO A 2 -16.38 -3.10 -21.61
CA PRO A 2 -15.32 -2.52 -22.44
C PRO A 2 -13.96 -2.95 -21.86
N SER A 3 -13.13 -3.54 -22.72
CA SER A 3 -11.83 -4.14 -22.38
C SER A 3 -10.73 -3.11 -22.10
N SER A 4 -11.01 -1.83 -22.35
CA SER A 4 -10.18 -0.67 -22.03
C SER A 4 -11.08 0.54 -21.77
N MET A 5 -10.74 1.34 -20.76
CA MET A 5 -11.39 2.65 -20.54
C MET A 5 -10.53 3.77 -21.14
N PRO A 6 -11.13 4.89 -21.60
CA PRO A 6 -10.36 6.04 -22.05
C PRO A 6 -9.66 6.75 -20.88
N ASP A 7 -8.58 7.46 -21.19
CA ASP A 7 -7.93 8.38 -20.24
C ASP A 7 -8.96 9.36 -19.68
N SER A 8 -8.91 9.59 -18.37
CA SER A 8 -9.87 10.47 -17.71
C SER A 8 -9.18 11.43 -16.75
N GLN A 9 -9.51 12.71 -16.90
CA GLN A 9 -9.18 13.75 -15.93
C GLN A 9 -10.31 13.81 -14.90
N GLY A 10 -10.21 13.05 -13.79
CA GLY A 10 -11.30 13.07 -12.80
C GLY A 10 -11.37 11.93 -11.77
N LYS A 11 -12.60 11.65 -11.32
CA LYS A 11 -12.93 10.56 -10.37
C LYS A 11 -13.45 9.37 -11.17
N VAL A 12 -12.77 8.22 -11.08
CA VAL A 12 -13.16 6.98 -11.77
C VAL A 12 -13.48 5.89 -10.75
N ARG A 13 -14.58 5.14 -10.96
CA ARG A 13 -15.03 4.06 -10.05
C ARG A 13 -15.49 2.79 -10.82
N PRO A 14 -14.59 2.11 -11.52
CA PRO A 14 -14.94 0.87 -12.23
C PRO A 14 -15.06 -0.30 -11.27
N PHE A 15 -15.89 -1.29 -11.61
CA PHE A 15 -16.14 -2.44 -10.73
C PHE A 15 -15.15 -3.60 -10.99
N LEU A 16 -15.08 -4.11 -12.22
CA LEU A 16 -14.23 -5.24 -12.63
C LEU A 16 -13.41 -4.91 -13.91
N PRO A 17 -12.51 -3.92 -13.88
CA PRO A 17 -11.65 -3.67 -15.03
C PRO A 17 -10.60 -4.78 -15.14
N SER A 18 -10.45 -5.36 -16.34
CA SER A 18 -9.30 -6.21 -16.67
C SER A 18 -8.00 -5.38 -16.61
N SER A 19 -8.03 -4.21 -17.25
CA SER A 19 -6.97 -3.20 -17.22
C SER A 19 -7.58 -1.81 -17.06
N MET A 20 -6.87 -0.95 -16.34
CA MET A 20 -7.22 0.46 -16.18
C MET A 20 -6.29 1.32 -17.05
N PRO A 21 -6.75 2.45 -17.61
CA PRO A 21 -5.88 3.43 -18.28
C PRO A 21 -5.18 4.35 -17.27
N ASP A 22 -4.08 4.97 -17.71
CA ASP A 22 -3.42 6.02 -16.96
C ASP A 22 -4.43 7.11 -16.58
N SER A 23 -4.29 7.63 -15.37
CA SER A 23 -5.25 8.64 -14.89
C SER A 23 -4.59 9.66 -13.99
N GLN A 24 -4.92 10.91 -14.27
CA GLN A 24 -4.60 12.06 -13.43
C GLN A 24 -5.80 12.35 -12.53
N GLY A 25 -5.76 11.89 -11.26
CA GLY A 25 -6.86 12.14 -10.34
C GLY A 25 -7.11 11.12 -9.24
N LYS A 26 -8.39 10.80 -9.01
CA LYS A 26 -8.85 9.90 -7.93
C LYS A 26 -9.45 8.63 -8.54
N VAL A 27 -8.76 7.51 -8.42
CA VAL A 27 -9.21 6.20 -8.94
C VAL A 27 -9.65 5.31 -7.80
N ARG A 28 -10.82 4.68 -7.93
CA ARG A 28 -11.36 3.74 -6.92
C ARG A 28 -11.97 2.48 -7.55
N PRO A 29 -11.15 1.56 -8.10
CA PRO A 29 -11.65 0.31 -8.63
C PRO A 29 -12.00 -0.67 -7.51
N TYR A 30 -12.97 -1.56 -7.74
CA TYR A 30 -13.34 -2.57 -6.75
C TYR A 30 -12.45 -3.82 -6.83
N LEU A 31 -12.38 -4.46 -8.00
CA LEU A 31 -11.64 -5.70 -8.24
C LEU A 31 -10.80 -5.60 -9.53
N PRO A 32 -9.76 -4.74 -9.59
CA PRO A 32 -8.90 -4.67 -10.75
C PRO A 32 -7.99 -5.91 -10.81
N SER A 33 -7.89 -6.53 -11.99
CA SER A 33 -6.89 -7.59 -12.23
C SER A 33 -5.48 -6.98 -12.29
N SER A 34 -5.32 -5.93 -13.09
CA SER A 34 -4.12 -5.10 -13.13
C SER A 34 -4.48 -3.62 -13.05
N MET A 35 -3.61 -2.85 -12.41
CA MET A 35 -3.70 -1.39 -12.31
C MET A 35 -2.53 -0.79 -13.12
N PRO A 36 -2.72 0.35 -13.80
CA PRO A 36 -1.68 1.11 -14.49
C PRO A 36 -1.03 2.13 -13.56
N ASP A 37 0.08 2.69 -13.99
CA ASP A 37 0.72 3.80 -13.32
C ASP A 37 -0.29 4.95 -13.18
N SER A 38 -0.28 5.61 -12.02
CA SER A 38 -1.19 6.72 -11.76
C SER A 38 -0.50 7.83 -11.01
N GLN A 39 -0.69 9.05 -11.52
CA GLN A 39 -0.33 10.27 -10.83
C GLN A 39 -1.54 10.76 -10.02
N GLY A 40 -1.55 10.45 -8.71
CA GLY A 40 -2.62 10.94 -7.84
C GLY A 40 -2.99 10.05 -6.66
N LYS A 41 -4.30 9.86 -6.44
CA LYS A 41 -4.87 9.14 -5.30
C LYS A 41 -5.58 7.87 -5.78
N VAL A 42 -4.98 6.72 -5.52
CA VAL A 42 -5.47 5.40 -5.93
C VAL A 42 -6.00 4.64 -4.72
N ARG A 43 -7.24 4.15 -4.78
CA ARG A 43 -7.92 3.43 -3.67
C ARG A 43 -8.68 2.19 -4.14
N PRO A 44 -7.97 1.11 -4.52
CA PRO A 44 -8.59 -0.13 -4.92
C PRO A 44 -9.07 -0.92 -3.69
N TYR A 45 -10.13 -1.71 -3.85
CA TYR A 45 -10.65 -2.53 -2.75
C TYR A 45 -9.89 -3.86 -2.64
N LEU A 46 -9.87 -4.65 -3.71
CA LEU A 46 -9.26 -5.98 -3.79
C LEU A 46 -8.38 -6.11 -5.05
N PRO A 47 -7.24 -5.39 -5.14
CA PRO A 47 -6.36 -5.53 -6.30
C PRO A 47 -5.59 -6.86 -6.24
N SER A 48 -5.57 -7.58 -7.36
CA SER A 48 -4.72 -8.78 -7.48
C SER A 48 -3.24 -8.40 -7.60
N SER A 49 -2.95 -7.36 -8.37
CA SER A 49 -1.61 -6.77 -8.48
C SER A 49 -1.72 -5.26 -8.62
N MET A 50 -0.73 -4.57 -8.08
CA MET A 50 -0.65 -3.12 -8.04
C MET A 50 0.66 -2.71 -8.75
N PRO A 51 0.68 -1.66 -9.57
CA PRO A 51 1.87 -1.14 -10.23
C PRO A 51 2.56 -0.09 -9.35
N ASP A 52 3.72 0.34 -9.80
CA ASP A 52 4.39 1.50 -9.23
C ASP A 52 3.47 2.73 -9.29
N CYS A 53 3.44 3.48 -8.19
CA CYS A 53 2.54 4.63 -8.07
C CYS A 53 3.30 5.86 -7.60
N GLN A 54 3.21 6.93 -8.39
CA GLN A 54 3.65 8.26 -8.00
C GLN A 54 2.50 8.99 -7.28
N GLY A 55 2.40 8.80 -5.95
CA GLY A 55 1.41 9.52 -5.15
C GLY A 55 0.94 8.86 -3.86
N LYS A 56 -0.38 8.86 -3.63
CA LYS A 56 -1.01 8.31 -2.42
C LYS A 56 -1.82 7.08 -2.77
N VAL A 57 -1.35 5.91 -2.33
CA VAL A 57 -2.01 4.62 -2.57
C VAL A 57 -2.67 4.13 -1.28
N ARG A 58 -3.94 3.74 -1.34
CA ARG A 58 -4.70 3.21 -0.19
C ARG A 58 -5.54 1.99 -0.58
N PRO A 59 -4.91 0.82 -0.79
CA PRO A 59 -5.63 -0.42 -1.03
C PRO A 59 -6.27 -0.94 0.25
N TYR A 60 -7.40 -1.64 0.15
CA TYR A 60 -8.07 -2.22 1.32
C TYR A 60 -7.54 -3.62 1.64
N LEU A 61 -7.60 -4.54 0.68
CA LEU A 61 -7.17 -5.94 0.80
C LEU A 61 -6.25 -6.32 -0.39
N PRO A 62 -5.03 -5.76 -0.48
CA PRO A 62 -4.11 -6.14 -1.55
C PRO A 62 -3.52 -7.53 -1.27
N SER A 63 -3.51 -8.38 -2.29
CA SER A 63 -2.76 -9.66 -2.24
C SER A 63 -1.26 -9.39 -2.16
N SER A 64 -0.76 -8.53 -3.05
CA SER A 64 0.64 -8.08 -3.10
C SER A 64 0.70 -6.57 -3.29
N MET A 65 1.68 -5.95 -2.64
CA MET A 65 1.93 -4.52 -2.74
C MET A 65 3.18 -4.27 -3.59
N PRO A 66 3.26 -3.19 -4.39
CA PRO A 66 4.42 -2.88 -5.20
C PRO A 66 5.32 -1.85 -4.52
N ASP A 67 6.45 -1.60 -5.15
CA ASP A 67 7.24 -0.42 -4.86
C ASP A 67 6.42 0.85 -5.10
N SER A 68 6.71 1.90 -4.33
CA SER A 68 6.04 3.18 -4.52
C SER A 68 6.97 4.30 -4.08
N GLN A 69 7.13 5.29 -4.95
CA GLN A 69 7.83 6.55 -4.66
C GLN A 69 6.96 7.52 -3.82
N GLY A 70 5.97 7.01 -3.08
CA GLY A 70 4.89 7.79 -2.48
C GLY A 70 4.50 7.39 -1.06
N LYS A 71 3.28 7.77 -0.65
CA LYS A 71 2.71 7.39 0.66
C LYS A 71 1.75 6.24 0.48
N VAL A 72 2.09 5.09 1.05
CA VAL A 72 1.31 3.86 0.96
C VAL A 72 0.60 3.58 2.29
N ARG A 73 -0.72 3.34 2.24
CA ARG A 73 -1.54 3.07 3.43
C ARG A 73 -2.53 1.90 3.18
N PRO A 74 -2.05 0.66 3.20
CA PRO A 74 -2.89 -0.52 3.07
C PRO A 74 -3.64 -0.79 4.39
N PHE A 75 -4.86 -1.35 4.30
CA PHE A 75 -5.64 -1.67 5.49
C PHE A 75 -5.32 -3.07 6.02
N LEU A 76 -5.45 -4.09 5.17
CA LEU A 76 -5.22 -5.51 5.49
C LEU A 76 -4.33 -6.14 4.40
N PRO A 77 -3.03 -5.78 4.30
CA PRO A 77 -2.14 -6.40 3.33
C PRO A 77 -1.74 -7.80 3.79
N SER A 78 -1.83 -8.78 2.88
CA SER A 78 -1.31 -10.13 3.10
C SER A 78 0.23 -10.13 3.16
N SER A 79 0.86 -9.40 2.24
CA SER A 79 2.31 -9.20 2.20
C SER A 79 2.63 -7.79 1.73
N MET A 80 3.72 -7.24 2.26
CA MET A 80 4.24 -5.92 1.89
C MET A 80 5.64 -6.10 1.27
N PRO A 81 6.02 -5.33 0.26
CA PRO A 81 7.37 -5.30 -0.29
C PRO A 81 8.27 -4.38 0.54
N ASP A 82 9.57 -4.56 0.39
CA ASP A 82 10.55 -3.60 0.88
C ASP A 82 10.18 -2.20 0.40
N SER A 83 10.36 -1.20 1.27
CA SER A 83 10.00 0.17 0.90
C SER A 83 11.06 1.15 1.35
N GLN A 84 11.48 1.98 0.40
CA GLN A 84 12.31 3.17 0.65
C GLN A 84 11.46 4.37 1.10
N CYS A 85 10.12 4.24 1.09
CA CYS A 85 9.18 5.32 1.31
C CYS A 85 8.43 5.23 2.66
N LYS A 86 7.41 6.09 2.85
CA LYS A 86 6.62 6.13 4.09
C LYS A 86 5.39 5.22 3.99
N VAL A 87 5.43 4.11 4.73
CA VAL A 87 4.38 3.09 4.77
C VAL A 87 3.62 3.15 6.09
N ARG A 88 2.28 3.06 6.04
CA ARG A 88 1.41 3.01 7.23
C ARG A 88 0.33 1.92 7.08
N PRO A 89 0.69 0.65 7.27
CA PRO A 89 -0.28 -0.45 7.28
C PRO A 89 -1.12 -0.43 8.57
N TYR A 90 -2.38 -0.85 8.49
CA TYR A 90 -3.25 -0.90 9.67
C TYR A 90 -3.16 -2.25 10.38
N LEU A 91 -3.46 -3.35 9.68
CA LEU A 91 -3.44 -4.71 10.20
C LEU A 91 -2.64 -5.63 9.28
N PRO A 92 -1.31 -5.49 9.22
CA PRO A 92 -0.51 -6.36 8.39
C PRO A 92 -0.31 -7.74 9.00
N SER A 93 -0.40 -8.78 8.16
CA SER A 93 -0.06 -10.15 8.54
C SER A 93 1.44 -10.33 8.72
N SER A 94 2.24 -9.87 7.76
CA SER A 94 3.71 -9.91 7.81
C SER A 94 4.30 -8.63 7.25
N MET A 95 5.35 -8.13 7.90
CA MET A 95 6.09 -6.95 7.47
C MET A 95 7.45 -7.33 6.87
N PRO A 96 7.91 -6.65 5.80
CA PRO A 96 9.23 -6.83 5.20
C PRO A 96 10.24 -5.87 5.81
N GLU A 97 11.50 -6.03 5.40
CA GLU A 97 12.53 -5.05 5.72
C GLU A 97 12.16 -3.69 5.13
N SER A 98 12.63 -2.62 5.78
CA SER A 98 12.37 -1.28 5.28
C SER A 98 13.51 -0.36 5.64
N GLN A 99 14.02 0.33 4.62
CA GLN A 99 14.97 1.43 4.76
C GLN A 99 14.27 2.77 5.05
N GLY A 100 12.93 2.83 4.92
CA GLY A 100 12.11 4.02 5.12
C GLY A 100 11.51 4.25 6.53
N LYS A 101 10.42 5.03 6.59
CA LYS A 101 9.64 5.30 7.81
C LYS A 101 8.38 4.43 7.83
N VAL A 102 8.37 3.39 8.66
CA VAL A 102 7.20 2.48 8.82
C VAL A 102 6.43 2.82 10.09
N ARG A 103 5.11 2.88 10.00
CA ARG A 103 4.22 3.06 11.17
C ARG A 103 3.04 2.10 11.11
N PRO A 104 3.24 0.81 11.46
CA PRO A 104 2.14 -0.15 11.53
C PRO A 104 1.24 0.16 12.74
N TYR A 105 -0.07 -0.10 12.64
CA TYR A 105 -0.99 0.09 13.77
C TYR A 105 -1.02 -1.16 14.66
N LEU A 106 -1.41 -2.31 14.10
CA LEU A 106 -1.53 -3.60 14.79
C LEU A 106 -0.79 -4.70 13.99
N PRO A 107 0.55 -4.74 13.99
CA PRO A 107 1.29 -5.78 13.29
C PRO A 107 1.23 -7.12 14.04
N SER A 108 1.02 -8.20 13.29
CA SER A 108 1.10 -9.57 13.82
C SER A 108 2.56 -10.00 14.01
N SER A 109 3.43 -9.64 13.06
CA SER A 109 4.87 -9.86 13.12
C SER A 109 5.61 -8.65 12.52
N MET A 110 6.80 -8.33 13.05
CA MET A 110 7.68 -7.31 12.49
C MET A 110 9.10 -7.87 12.34
N PRO A 111 9.72 -7.73 11.16
CA PRO A 111 11.08 -8.18 10.88
C PRO A 111 12.10 -7.11 11.29
N GLU A 112 13.36 -7.40 10.98
CA GLU A 112 14.44 -6.42 10.99
C GLU A 112 14.13 -5.19 10.11
N SER A 113 14.49 -4.01 10.60
CA SER A 113 14.39 -2.77 9.81
C SER A 113 15.61 -1.90 10.02
N GLN A 114 16.19 -1.43 8.91
CA GLN A 114 17.28 -0.45 8.86
C GLN A 114 16.79 1.02 8.92
N GLY A 115 15.57 1.26 9.42
CA GLY A 115 14.88 2.55 9.34
C GLY A 115 14.28 3.06 10.66
N LYS A 116 13.28 3.96 10.55
CA LYS A 116 12.51 4.46 11.71
C LYS A 116 11.17 3.73 11.78
N VAL A 117 11.02 2.84 12.75
CA VAL A 117 9.78 2.08 12.99
C VAL A 117 9.01 2.65 14.17
N ARG A 118 7.71 2.90 14.01
CA ARG A 118 6.82 3.36 15.10
C ARG A 118 5.53 2.55 15.14
N PRO A 119 5.53 1.33 15.72
CA PRO A 119 4.32 0.54 15.90
C PRO A 119 3.40 1.17 16.96
N TYR A 120 2.07 0.98 16.85
CA TYR A 120 1.10 1.51 17.82
C TYR A 120 0.64 0.47 18.86
N LEU A 121 0.47 -0.79 18.45
CA LEU A 121 0.12 -1.91 19.32
C LEU A 121 0.74 -3.19 18.74
N PRO A 122 2.07 -3.37 18.84
CA PRO A 122 2.73 -4.55 18.27
C PRO A 122 2.47 -5.80 19.11
N SER A 123 2.24 -6.94 18.44
CA SER A 123 2.19 -8.25 19.11
C SER A 123 3.58 -8.69 19.58
N SER A 124 4.64 -8.27 18.88
CA SER A 124 6.05 -8.46 19.22
C SER A 124 6.89 -7.27 18.75
N MET A 125 7.98 -6.98 19.46
CA MET A 125 8.91 -5.91 19.07
C MET A 125 9.86 -6.39 17.96
N PRO A 126 10.19 -5.55 16.96
CA PRO A 126 11.16 -5.92 15.94
C PRO A 126 12.56 -5.81 16.49
N ASP A 127 13.44 -6.72 16.06
CA ASP A 127 14.87 -6.42 16.09
C ASP A 127 15.15 -5.30 15.08
N SER A 128 15.98 -4.31 15.39
CA SER A 128 16.16 -3.17 14.48
C SER A 128 17.52 -2.53 14.65
N GLN A 129 18.24 -2.41 13.55
CA GLN A 129 19.46 -1.61 13.45
C GLN A 129 19.16 -0.09 13.43
N GLY A 130 17.88 0.29 13.44
CA GLY A 130 17.40 1.67 13.40
C GLY A 130 16.68 2.13 14.67
N LYS A 131 15.96 3.26 14.60
CA LYS A 131 15.22 3.80 15.77
C LYS A 131 13.81 3.21 15.83
N VAL A 132 13.55 2.37 16.83
CA VAL A 132 12.20 1.89 17.17
C VAL A 132 11.59 2.77 18.25
N ARG A 133 10.36 3.24 18.05
CA ARG A 133 9.57 3.93 19.08
C ARG A 133 8.16 3.38 19.09
N PRO A 134 7.88 2.33 19.88
CA PRO A 134 6.52 1.85 20.07
C PRO A 134 5.71 2.94 20.79
N TYR A 135 4.46 3.09 20.40
CA TYR A 135 3.45 3.61 21.31
C TYR A 135 2.84 2.41 22.00
N LEU A 136 2.63 2.49 23.31
CA LEU A 136 1.84 1.55 24.09
C LEU A 136 1.00 2.46 25.01
N PRO A 137 -0.33 2.40 24.95
CA PRO A 137 -1.17 3.11 25.92
C PRO A 137 -0.98 2.56 27.34
#